data_AF-A0AAX2ZJK5-F1
#
_entry.id   AF-A0AAX2ZJK5-F1
#
_cell.length_a   1.000
_cell.length_b   1.000
_cell.length_c   1.000
_cell.angle_alpha   90.00
_cell.angle_beta   90.00
_cell.angle_gamma   90.00
#
_symmetry.space_group_name_H-M   'P 1'
#
loop_
_entity.id
_entity.type
_entity.pdbx_description
1 polymer ?
#
loop_
_entity_poly.entity_id
_entity_poly.type
_entity_poly.pdbx_seq_one_letter_code
_entity_poly.pdbx_strand_id
1 'polypeptide(L)'
;MLKIKFFDEKEDFLQSKNEEYKNYTLISIISLSIACFLFFGWDYIIDPQGSKAVFLFRVLMLLAPLIYYIPHKYTDNYKIISISVCLSMFYILLLYLLVVKKLENGVHYSINGFIVYNLSLVTVSHSMPFKYILGHQVLGFVAPVILDLLLFKNTINYNMYMLVIPIIMVLCTTISYTLYLSYYEKYELQKKLKGLAFIDNLTQCYNRAKFYEIIHEDSYLKNINNLPICIMLIDIDDFKKVNDKFGHKVGDIVLQQVSECMKKNLREKDSIFRWGGEEFLILLPNINYEEGSKISKTLVEACNEMITPAGRISISIGYGEFFQEDIDSLIIDVDKALYKAKSRGKNQSCPSNYDT
;
A
#
# COMPACT_ATOMS: atom_id res chain seq x y z
N MET A 1 -0.08 -18.38 -25.45
CA MET A 1 1.23 -17.72 -25.21
C MET A 1 1.11 -16.94 -23.90
N LEU A 2 1.55 -17.54 -22.78
CA LEU A 2 1.59 -16.86 -21.48
C LEU A 2 2.57 -15.68 -21.62
N LYS A 3 2.04 -14.46 -21.75
CA LYS A 3 2.85 -13.27 -21.49
C LYS A 3 3.16 -13.30 -20.00
N ILE A 4 4.30 -13.91 -19.65
CA ILE A 4 4.96 -13.64 -18.38
C ILE A 4 5.35 -12.17 -18.47
N LYS A 5 4.42 -11.27 -18.10
CA LYS A 5 4.77 -9.91 -17.75
C LYS A 5 5.70 -10.07 -16.55
N PHE A 6 7.01 -10.03 -16.79
CA PHE A 6 7.91 -9.53 -15.78
C PHE A 6 7.38 -8.13 -15.49
N PHE A 7 6.57 -8.01 -14.44
CA PHE A 7 5.99 -6.75 -14.04
C PHE A 7 7.17 -5.80 -13.83
N ASP A 8 7.14 -4.63 -14.45
CA ASP A 8 7.79 -3.48 -13.84
C ASP A 8 7.07 -3.30 -12.50
N GLU A 9 7.65 -3.92 -11.47
CA GLU A 9 7.10 -3.99 -10.13
C GLU A 9 6.97 -2.55 -9.63
N LYS A 10 5.74 -2.03 -9.57
CA LYS A 10 5.49 -0.70 -9.01
C LYS A 10 6.03 -0.65 -7.58
N GLU A 11 6.83 0.34 -7.24
CA GLU A 11 7.45 0.44 -5.91
C GLU A 11 6.39 0.42 -4.80
N ASP A 12 5.24 1.07 -5.01
CA ASP A 12 4.10 1.05 -4.08
C ASP A 12 3.59 -0.36 -3.76
N PHE A 13 3.52 -1.23 -4.77
CA PHE A 13 3.08 -2.62 -4.59
C PHE A 13 4.08 -3.40 -3.74
N LEU A 14 5.38 -3.25 -4.03
CA LEU A 14 6.45 -3.93 -3.29
C LEU A 14 6.51 -3.46 -1.83
N GLN A 15 6.33 -2.16 -1.61
CA GLN A 15 6.29 -1.56 -0.30
C GLN A 15 5.07 -2.05 0.51
N SER A 16 3.87 -2.02 -0.11
CA SER A 16 2.65 -2.56 0.50
C SER A 16 2.79 -4.04 0.89
N LYS A 17 3.39 -4.86 0.01
CA LYS A 17 3.67 -6.27 0.31
C LYS A 17 4.57 -6.43 1.52
N ASN A 18 5.64 -5.64 1.58
CA ASN A 18 6.58 -5.68 2.70
C ASN A 18 5.90 -5.31 4.02
N GLU A 19 5.07 -4.27 4.03
CA GLU A 19 4.30 -3.85 5.21
C GLU A 19 3.34 -4.93 5.71
N GLU A 20 2.66 -5.63 4.81
CA GLU A 20 1.74 -6.71 5.18
C GLU A 20 2.47 -7.91 5.78
N TYR A 21 3.65 -8.28 5.24
CA TYR A 21 4.32 -9.54 5.58
C TYR A 21 5.56 -9.44 6.47
N LYS A 22 6.11 -8.26 6.76
CA LYS A 22 7.37 -8.13 7.55
C LYS A 22 7.32 -8.81 8.92
N ASN A 23 6.19 -8.74 9.62
CA ASN A 23 6.02 -9.40 10.92
C ASN A 23 5.93 -10.93 10.79
N TYR A 24 5.26 -11.41 9.74
CA TYR A 24 5.23 -12.84 9.42
C TYR A 24 6.62 -13.36 9.09
N THR A 25 7.41 -12.59 8.33
CA THR A 25 8.82 -12.91 8.04
C THR A 25 9.64 -13.07 9.32
N LEU A 26 9.51 -12.14 10.29
CA LEU A 26 10.19 -12.26 11.58
C LEU A 26 9.81 -13.55 12.33
N ILE A 27 8.51 -13.86 12.41
CA ILE A 27 8.01 -15.08 13.06
C ILE A 27 8.56 -16.33 12.36
N SER A 28 8.61 -16.34 11.03
CA SER A 28 9.17 -17.43 10.25
C SER A 28 10.66 -17.64 10.54
N ILE A 29 11.45 -16.56 10.63
CA ILE A 29 12.89 -16.64 10.96
C ILE A 29 13.11 -17.15 12.40
N ILE A 30 12.30 -16.70 13.35
CA ILE A 30 12.33 -17.21 14.74
C ILE A 30 12.01 -18.70 14.76
N SER A 31 10.93 -19.11 14.08
CA SER A 31 10.51 -20.51 14.00
C SER A 31 11.57 -21.41 13.37
N LEU A 32 12.20 -20.93 12.28
CA LEU A 32 13.32 -21.62 11.64
C LEU A 32 14.52 -21.76 12.59
N SER A 33 14.87 -20.69 13.31
CA SER A 33 16.01 -20.71 14.23
C SER A 33 15.80 -21.71 15.38
N ILE A 34 14.57 -21.77 15.92
CA ILE A 34 14.18 -22.76 16.91
C ILE A 34 14.25 -24.18 16.32
N ALA A 35 13.70 -24.39 15.12
CA ALA A 35 13.76 -25.69 14.45
C ALA A 35 15.22 -26.14 14.24
N CYS A 36 16.09 -25.25 13.75
CA CYS A 36 17.52 -25.49 13.56
C CYS A 36 18.24 -25.83 14.87
N PHE A 37 17.83 -25.26 16.00
CA PHE A 37 18.34 -25.62 17.33
C PHE A 37 17.87 -27.01 17.76
N LEU A 38 16.59 -27.34 17.57
CA LEU A 38 16.02 -28.64 17.95
C LEU A 38 16.66 -29.83 17.20
N PHE A 39 17.26 -29.59 16.02
CA PHE A 39 18.09 -30.59 15.34
C PHE A 39 19.30 -31.06 16.14
N PHE A 40 19.67 -30.38 17.24
CA PHE A 40 20.68 -30.90 18.17
C PHE A 40 20.34 -32.29 18.71
N GLY A 41 19.06 -32.62 18.90
CA GLY A 41 18.65 -33.96 19.31
C GLY A 41 19.04 -35.02 18.28
N TRP A 42 18.92 -34.71 16.99
CA TRP A 42 19.39 -35.56 15.91
C TRP A 42 20.92 -35.66 15.88
N ASP A 43 21.63 -34.55 16.08
CA ASP A 43 23.09 -34.56 16.17
C ASP A 43 23.58 -35.50 17.28
N TYR A 44 22.91 -35.47 18.45
CA TYR A 44 23.22 -36.35 19.58
C TYR A 44 22.96 -37.84 19.28
N ILE A 45 21.88 -38.15 18.55
CA ILE A 45 21.58 -39.55 18.16
C ILE A 45 22.63 -40.09 17.18
N ILE A 46 23.06 -39.25 16.22
CA ILE A 46 24.01 -39.65 15.18
C ILE A 46 25.43 -39.75 15.72
N ASP A 47 25.85 -38.79 16.54
CA ASP A 47 27.21 -38.70 17.07
C ASP A 47 27.18 -38.08 18.49
N PRO A 48 26.95 -38.88 19.55
CA PRO A 48 26.86 -38.39 20.92
C PRO A 48 28.12 -37.65 21.38
N GLN A 49 29.30 -38.03 20.91
CA GLN A 49 30.57 -37.38 21.32
C GLN A 49 30.80 -36.07 20.57
N GLY A 50 30.64 -36.07 19.24
CA GLY A 50 30.76 -34.88 18.40
C GLY A 50 29.65 -33.85 18.63
N SER A 51 28.46 -34.28 19.05
CA SER A 51 27.32 -33.39 19.34
C SER A 51 27.71 -32.27 20.32
N LYS A 52 28.48 -32.58 21.37
CA LYS A 52 28.93 -31.58 22.36
C LYS A 52 29.74 -30.45 21.72
N ALA A 53 30.53 -30.76 20.68
CA ALA A 53 31.33 -29.78 19.97
C ALA A 53 30.51 -28.86 19.05
N VAL A 54 29.29 -29.27 18.66
CA VAL A 54 28.40 -28.48 17.77
C VAL A 54 27.27 -27.77 18.50
N PHE A 55 27.06 -28.05 19.78
CA PHE A 55 26.02 -27.42 20.61
C PHE A 55 26.09 -25.88 20.56
N LEU A 56 27.30 -25.31 20.67
CA LEU A 56 27.47 -23.86 20.60
C LEU A 56 27.01 -23.29 19.25
N PHE A 57 27.31 -23.95 18.13
CA PHE A 57 26.85 -23.50 16.81
C PHE A 57 25.33 -23.54 16.69
N ARG A 58 24.67 -24.55 17.28
CA ARG A 58 23.21 -24.63 17.35
C ARG A 58 22.60 -23.50 18.16
N VAL A 59 23.19 -23.16 19.31
CA VAL A 59 22.75 -22.02 20.14
C VAL A 59 22.94 -20.71 19.38
N LEU A 60 24.07 -20.53 18.68
CA LEU A 60 24.33 -19.32 17.88
C LEU A 60 23.31 -19.10 16.76
N MET A 61 22.73 -20.16 16.18
CA MET A 61 21.66 -20.02 15.19
C MET A 61 20.42 -19.28 15.74
N LEU A 62 20.17 -19.31 17.05
CA LEU A 62 19.08 -18.56 17.68
C LEU A 62 19.26 -17.03 17.61
N LEU A 63 20.44 -16.55 17.23
CA LEU A 63 20.73 -15.13 17.02
C LEU A 63 20.34 -14.65 15.61
N ALA A 64 20.05 -15.55 14.66
CA ALA A 64 19.65 -15.19 13.30
C ALA A 64 18.46 -14.19 13.23
N PRO A 65 17.43 -14.27 14.08
CA PRO A 65 16.34 -13.30 14.09
C PRO A 65 16.79 -11.86 14.40
N LEU A 66 17.88 -11.67 15.16
CA LEU A 66 18.39 -10.33 15.47
C LEU A 66 18.91 -9.59 14.22
N ILE A 67 19.48 -10.34 13.27
CA ILE A 67 19.98 -9.81 11.99
C ILE A 67 18.83 -9.17 11.19
N TYR A 68 17.63 -9.75 11.27
CA TYR A 68 16.42 -9.21 10.65
C TYR A 68 15.73 -8.14 11.51
N TYR A 69 15.57 -8.41 12.81
CA TYR A 69 14.81 -7.58 13.75
C TYR A 69 15.39 -6.17 13.88
N ILE A 70 16.72 -6.02 13.89
CA ILE A 70 17.36 -4.71 14.04
C ILE A 70 16.96 -3.79 12.87
N PRO A 71 17.23 -4.10 11.58
CA PRO A 71 16.76 -3.28 10.46
C PRO A 71 15.25 -3.06 10.46
N HIS A 72 14.48 -4.13 10.73
CA HIS A 72 13.02 -4.08 10.79
C HIS A 72 12.47 -3.04 11.79
N LYS A 73 13.18 -2.76 12.89
CA LYS A 73 12.79 -1.74 13.87
C LYS A 73 13.00 -0.30 13.39
N TYR A 74 13.95 -0.09 12.47
CA TYR A 74 14.41 1.26 12.09
C TYR A 74 14.02 1.68 10.68
N THR A 75 13.56 0.77 9.82
CA THR A 75 13.16 1.09 8.46
C THR A 75 12.07 0.17 7.94
N ASP A 76 11.18 0.73 7.13
CA ASP A 76 10.18 -0.02 6.37
C ASP A 76 10.58 -0.22 4.91
N ASN A 77 11.78 0.20 4.51
CA ASN A 77 12.26 0.04 3.14
C ASN A 77 12.42 -1.44 2.77
N TYR A 78 11.57 -1.92 1.86
CA TYR A 78 11.55 -3.32 1.45
C TYR A 78 12.92 -3.84 0.94
N LYS A 79 13.78 -2.98 0.36
CA LYS A 79 15.12 -3.36 -0.13
C LYS A 79 16.02 -3.76 1.05
N ILE A 80 16.05 -2.93 2.10
CA ILE A 80 16.85 -3.18 3.31
C ILE A 80 16.32 -4.41 4.05
N ILE A 81 15.00 -4.52 4.19
CA ILE A 81 14.37 -5.69 4.82
C ILE A 81 14.73 -6.97 4.06
N SER A 82 14.67 -6.96 2.72
CA SER A 82 15.03 -8.13 1.90
C SER A 82 16.49 -8.54 2.09
N ILE A 83 17.42 -7.57 2.14
CA ILE A 83 18.84 -7.85 2.40
C ILE A 83 19.04 -8.48 3.78
N SER A 84 18.35 -7.99 4.81
CA SER A 84 18.47 -8.51 6.18
C SER A 84 18.05 -9.98 6.30
N VAL A 85 16.98 -10.39 5.59
CA VAL A 85 16.60 -11.80 5.52
C VAL A 85 17.69 -12.61 4.81
N CYS A 86 18.21 -12.13 3.69
CA CYS A 86 19.29 -12.82 2.97
C CYS A 86 20.51 -13.07 3.87
N LEU A 87 20.89 -12.07 4.67
CA LEU A 87 21.98 -12.18 5.65
C LEU A 87 21.65 -13.17 6.77
N SER A 88 20.42 -13.15 7.29
CA SER A 88 19.99 -14.10 8.34
C SER A 88 20.04 -15.55 7.86
N MET A 89 19.61 -15.81 6.63
CA MET A 89 19.65 -17.14 6.01
C MET A 89 21.09 -17.57 5.74
N PHE A 90 21.92 -16.69 5.19
CA PHE A 90 23.34 -16.98 4.96
C PHE A 90 24.08 -17.30 6.27
N TYR A 91 23.77 -16.60 7.35
CA TYR A 91 24.31 -16.88 8.68
C TYR A 91 23.95 -18.28 9.19
N ILE A 92 22.68 -18.68 9.07
CA ILE A 92 22.23 -20.04 9.42
C ILE A 92 22.96 -21.09 8.58
N LEU A 93 23.08 -20.85 7.26
CA LEU A 93 23.77 -21.76 6.35
C LEU A 93 25.25 -21.96 6.74
N LEU A 94 25.96 -20.89 7.06
CA LEU A 94 27.37 -20.95 7.45
C LEU A 94 27.56 -21.77 8.73
N LEU A 95 26.72 -21.52 9.75
CA LEU A 95 26.75 -22.29 10.99
C LEU A 95 26.39 -23.75 10.74
N TYR A 96 25.45 -24.04 9.84
CA TYR A 96 25.07 -25.40 9.50
C TYR A 96 26.23 -26.19 8.87
N LEU A 97 26.99 -25.59 7.96
CA LEU A 97 28.19 -26.22 7.39
C LEU A 97 29.26 -26.50 8.46
N LEU A 98 29.42 -25.62 9.45
CA LEU A 98 30.32 -25.85 10.58
C LEU A 98 29.88 -27.04 11.45
N VAL A 99 28.57 -27.20 11.66
CA VAL A 99 28.00 -28.38 12.34
C VAL A 99 28.33 -29.65 11.57
N VAL A 100 28.01 -29.68 10.27
CA VAL A 100 28.23 -30.85 9.39
C VAL A 100 29.70 -31.27 9.37
N LYS A 101 30.63 -30.32 9.30
CA LYS A 101 32.08 -30.60 9.30
C LYS A 101 32.58 -31.24 10.60
N LYS A 102 31.92 -30.96 11.73
CA LYS A 102 32.38 -31.38 13.06
C LYS A 102 31.83 -32.75 13.50
N LEU A 103 30.75 -33.21 12.88
CA LEU A 103 30.16 -34.52 13.16
C LEU A 103 30.84 -35.61 12.33
N GLU A 104 31.14 -36.77 12.93
CA GLU A 104 31.89 -37.86 12.29
C GLU A 104 31.20 -38.37 11.01
N ASN A 105 29.86 -38.42 11.00
CA ASN A 105 29.04 -38.81 9.84
C ASN A 105 28.22 -37.64 9.26
N GLY A 106 28.59 -36.39 9.57
CA GLY A 106 27.82 -35.21 9.19
C GLY A 106 27.55 -35.12 7.69
N VAL A 107 28.49 -35.58 6.86
CA VAL A 107 28.40 -35.58 5.39
C VAL A 107 27.16 -36.34 4.90
N HIS A 108 26.84 -37.49 5.51
CA HIS A 108 25.72 -38.34 5.10
C HIS A 108 24.36 -37.72 5.44
N TYR A 109 24.28 -36.97 6.53
CA TYR A 109 23.04 -36.36 7.02
C TYR A 109 22.89 -34.90 6.60
N SER A 110 23.91 -34.33 5.95
CA SER A 110 23.97 -32.92 5.53
C SER A 110 22.81 -32.53 4.61
N ILE A 111 22.27 -33.48 3.84
CA ILE A 111 21.16 -33.22 2.92
C ILE A 111 19.90 -32.74 3.64
N ASN A 112 19.61 -33.24 4.83
CA ASN A 112 18.38 -32.92 5.56
C ASN A 112 18.30 -31.43 5.92
N GLY A 113 19.41 -30.83 6.37
CA GLY A 113 19.42 -29.40 6.66
C GLY A 113 19.32 -28.54 5.40
N PHE A 114 19.85 -28.96 4.24
CA PHE A 114 19.67 -28.25 2.98
C PHE A 114 18.21 -28.30 2.48
N ILE A 115 17.51 -29.41 2.74
CA ILE A 115 16.06 -29.53 2.49
C ILE A 115 15.31 -28.53 3.36
N VAL A 116 15.56 -28.51 4.68
CA VAL A 116 14.92 -27.58 5.62
C VAL A 116 15.22 -26.13 5.25
N TYR A 117 16.47 -25.82 4.89
CA TYR A 117 16.88 -24.50 4.43
C TYR A 117 16.05 -24.05 3.22
N ASN A 118 15.94 -24.86 2.18
CA ASN A 118 15.20 -24.49 0.97
C ASN A 118 13.68 -24.39 1.22
N LEU A 119 13.10 -25.29 2.01
CA LEU A 119 11.68 -25.19 2.39
C LEU A 119 11.39 -23.93 3.19
N SER A 120 12.30 -23.56 4.10
CA SER A 120 12.14 -22.36 4.92
C SER A 120 12.12 -21.08 4.09
N LEU A 121 12.79 -21.05 2.92
CA LEU A 121 12.81 -19.90 2.02
C LEU A 121 11.41 -19.46 1.62
N VAL A 122 10.52 -20.43 1.35
CA VAL A 122 9.12 -20.13 1.03
C VAL A 122 8.53 -19.25 2.12
N THR A 123 8.73 -19.59 3.39
CA THR A 123 8.15 -18.87 4.54
C THR A 123 8.86 -17.56 4.88
N VAL A 124 10.20 -17.50 4.83
CA VAL A 124 10.97 -16.32 5.25
C VAL A 124 11.03 -15.22 4.20
N SER A 125 10.75 -15.52 2.92
CA SER A 125 10.89 -14.55 1.84
C SER A 125 9.58 -13.88 1.41
N HIS A 126 8.48 -14.07 2.15
CA HIS A 126 7.15 -13.55 1.80
C HIS A 126 7.12 -12.03 1.61
N SER A 127 7.81 -11.29 2.47
CA SER A 127 7.86 -9.82 2.41
C SER A 127 8.71 -9.26 1.25
N MET A 128 9.41 -10.11 0.51
CA MET A 128 10.33 -9.67 -0.56
C MET A 128 9.66 -9.55 -1.93
N PRO A 129 10.23 -8.72 -2.83
CA PRO A 129 10.02 -8.81 -4.28
C PRO A 129 10.38 -10.19 -4.83
N PHE A 130 9.67 -10.66 -5.85
CA PHE A 130 9.86 -12.01 -6.38
C PHE A 130 11.27 -12.23 -6.95
N LYS A 131 11.84 -11.21 -7.61
CA LYS A 131 13.22 -11.26 -8.11
C LYS A 131 14.27 -11.53 -7.02
N TYR A 132 14.04 -11.04 -5.80
CA TYR A 132 14.94 -11.28 -4.67
C TYR A 132 14.74 -12.69 -4.10
N ILE A 133 13.51 -13.20 -4.07
CA ILE A 133 13.23 -14.61 -3.75
C ILE A 133 13.99 -15.54 -4.70
N LEU A 134 13.88 -15.29 -6.01
CA LEU A 134 14.57 -16.09 -7.03
C LEU A 134 16.09 -16.02 -6.86
N GLY A 135 16.65 -14.81 -6.72
CA GLY A 135 18.08 -14.63 -6.47
C GLY A 135 18.55 -15.36 -5.22
N HIS A 136 17.76 -15.32 -4.14
CA HIS A 136 18.09 -16.01 -2.90
C HIS A 136 17.98 -17.53 -3.01
N GLN A 137 17.03 -18.07 -3.78
CA GLN A 137 16.95 -19.51 -4.07
C GLN A 137 18.17 -19.97 -4.86
N VAL A 138 18.58 -19.22 -5.89
CA VAL A 138 19.82 -19.52 -6.64
C VAL A 138 21.04 -19.48 -5.73
N LEU A 139 21.14 -18.49 -4.85
CA LEU A 139 22.22 -18.43 -3.85
C LEU A 139 22.15 -19.61 -2.86
N GLY A 140 20.95 -20.00 -2.42
CA GLY A 140 20.72 -21.16 -1.56
C GLY A 140 21.17 -22.48 -2.19
N PHE A 141 21.22 -22.55 -3.51
CA PHE A 141 21.75 -23.69 -4.25
C PHE A 141 23.26 -23.67 -4.39
N VAL A 142 23.80 -22.52 -4.81
CA VAL A 142 25.20 -22.38 -5.22
C VAL A 142 26.12 -22.14 -4.02
N ALA A 143 25.69 -21.34 -3.04
CA ALA A 143 26.53 -20.96 -1.90
C ALA A 143 27.00 -22.16 -1.06
N PRO A 144 26.17 -23.18 -0.75
CA PRO A 144 26.65 -24.34 0.00
C PRO A 144 27.80 -25.08 -0.71
N VAL A 145 27.70 -25.26 -2.02
CA VAL A 145 28.71 -25.93 -2.84
C VAL A 145 30.00 -25.13 -2.88
N ILE A 146 29.92 -23.81 -3.13
CA ILE A 146 31.10 -22.93 -3.15
C ILE A 146 31.77 -22.89 -1.78
N LEU A 147 31.00 -22.70 -0.71
CA LEU A 147 31.54 -22.65 0.65
C LEU A 147 32.22 -23.97 1.02
N ASP A 148 31.61 -25.12 0.70
CA ASP A 148 32.19 -26.43 0.98
C ASP A 148 33.53 -26.64 0.28
N LEU A 149 33.61 -26.30 -1.00
CA LEU A 149 34.84 -26.37 -1.79
C LEU A 149 35.96 -25.48 -1.22
N LEU A 150 35.63 -24.26 -0.82
CA LEU A 150 36.63 -23.28 -0.38
C LEU A 150 37.08 -23.46 1.07
N LEU A 151 36.16 -23.81 1.99
CA LEU A 151 36.38 -23.69 3.44
C LEU A 151 36.27 -25.03 4.19
N PHE A 152 35.50 -25.99 3.67
CA PHE A 152 35.14 -27.19 4.43
C PHE A 152 35.73 -28.50 3.87
N LYS A 153 36.21 -28.50 2.61
CA LYS A 153 36.91 -29.61 1.93
C LYS A 153 36.04 -30.88 1.80
N ASN A 154 34.99 -30.81 0.98
CA ASN A 154 34.13 -31.95 0.58
C ASN A 154 33.33 -32.58 1.72
N THR A 155 32.72 -31.74 2.56
CA THR A 155 31.79 -32.17 3.62
C THR A 155 30.37 -32.41 3.10
N ILE A 156 30.10 -32.13 1.81
CA ILE A 156 28.81 -32.38 1.17
C ILE A 156 28.89 -33.61 0.25
N ASN A 157 27.87 -34.46 0.30
CA ASN A 157 27.65 -35.45 -0.74
C ASN A 157 27.03 -34.78 -1.97
N TYR A 158 27.88 -34.35 -2.91
CA TYR A 158 27.44 -33.60 -4.10
C TYR A 158 26.46 -34.36 -4.99
N ASN A 159 26.57 -35.69 -5.09
CA ASN A 159 25.65 -36.48 -5.91
C ASN A 159 24.22 -36.39 -5.37
N MET A 160 24.05 -36.57 -4.06
CA MET A 160 22.74 -36.42 -3.41
C MET A 160 22.24 -34.98 -3.47
N TYR A 161 23.13 -34.01 -3.25
CA TYR A 161 22.79 -32.59 -3.28
C TYR A 161 22.27 -32.15 -4.66
N MET A 162 23.02 -32.48 -5.73
CA MET A 162 22.69 -32.13 -7.10
C MET A 162 21.45 -32.85 -7.62
N LEU A 163 21.09 -34.01 -7.06
CA LEU A 163 19.86 -34.72 -7.40
C LEU A 163 18.63 -34.14 -6.69
N VAL A 164 18.73 -33.88 -5.39
CA VAL A 164 17.56 -33.58 -4.53
C VAL A 164 17.23 -32.09 -4.49
N ILE A 165 18.23 -31.22 -4.33
CA ILE A 165 17.98 -29.79 -4.08
C ILE A 165 17.33 -29.07 -5.27
N PRO A 166 17.73 -29.31 -6.54
CA PRO A 166 17.06 -28.67 -7.68
C PRO A 166 15.57 -28.97 -7.76
N ILE A 167 15.15 -30.21 -7.41
CA ILE A 167 13.74 -30.60 -7.40
C ILE A 167 12.98 -29.78 -6.36
N ILE A 168 13.52 -29.67 -5.14
CA ILE A 168 12.92 -28.91 -4.05
C ILE A 168 12.86 -27.42 -4.40
N MET A 169 13.92 -26.88 -5.03
CA MET A 169 13.94 -25.49 -5.47
C MET A 169 12.82 -25.22 -6.46
N VAL A 170 12.65 -26.05 -7.50
CA VAL A 170 11.57 -25.86 -8.49
C VAL A 170 10.21 -25.83 -7.79
N LEU A 171 9.97 -26.73 -6.84
CA LEU A 171 8.73 -26.73 -6.04
C LEU A 171 8.58 -25.45 -5.21
N CYS A 172 9.63 -25.04 -4.50
CA CYS A 172 9.63 -23.82 -3.67
C CYS A 172 9.45 -22.55 -4.51
N THR A 173 10.08 -22.45 -5.68
CA THR A 173 9.90 -21.34 -6.63
C THR A 173 8.47 -21.31 -7.13
N THR A 174 7.90 -22.46 -7.49
CA THR A 174 6.51 -22.56 -7.97
C THR A 174 5.54 -22.08 -6.89
N ILE A 175 5.68 -22.57 -5.66
CA ILE A 175 4.85 -22.14 -4.52
C ILE A 175 5.01 -20.64 -4.25
N SER A 176 6.25 -20.15 -4.21
CA SER A 176 6.53 -18.73 -3.97
C SER A 176 5.95 -17.84 -5.06
N TYR A 177 5.97 -18.30 -6.32
CA TYR A 177 5.39 -17.58 -7.46
C TYR A 177 3.86 -17.56 -7.37
N THR A 178 3.21 -18.68 -7.04
CA THR A 178 1.77 -18.73 -6.82
C THR A 178 1.33 -17.78 -5.71
N LEU A 179 2.01 -17.80 -4.56
CA LEU A 179 1.71 -16.90 -3.44
C LEU A 179 1.93 -15.42 -3.81
N TYR A 180 2.96 -15.14 -4.59
CA TYR A 180 3.21 -13.80 -5.13
C TYR A 180 2.06 -13.33 -6.04
N LEU A 181 1.61 -14.17 -6.97
CA LEU A 181 0.49 -13.85 -7.85
C LEU A 181 -0.82 -13.66 -7.09
N SER A 182 -1.13 -14.53 -6.14
CA SER A 182 -2.32 -14.38 -5.29
C SER A 182 -2.31 -13.06 -4.51
N TYR A 183 -1.14 -12.64 -4.01
CA TYR A 183 -1.02 -11.34 -3.36
C TYR A 183 -1.23 -10.17 -4.34
N TYR A 184 -0.66 -10.27 -5.54
CA TYR A 184 -0.82 -9.25 -6.58
C TYR A 184 -2.30 -9.06 -6.97
N GLU A 185 -3.03 -10.16 -7.17
CA GLU A 185 -4.47 -10.12 -7.46
C GLU A 185 -5.27 -9.48 -6.31
N LYS A 186 -4.96 -9.85 -5.06
CA LYS A 186 -5.56 -9.23 -3.87
C LYS A 186 -5.31 -7.72 -3.85
N TYR A 187 -4.07 -7.29 -4.10
CA TYR A 187 -3.69 -5.88 -4.11
C TYR A 187 -4.44 -5.08 -5.19
N GLU A 188 -4.48 -5.59 -6.43
CA GLU A 188 -5.20 -4.93 -7.53
C GLU A 188 -6.72 -4.88 -7.26
N LEU A 189 -7.29 -5.93 -6.67
CA LEU A 189 -8.70 -5.94 -6.27
C LEU A 189 -8.98 -4.90 -5.19
N GLN A 190 -8.14 -4.82 -4.15
CA GLN A 190 -8.27 -3.81 -3.10
C GLN A 190 -8.17 -2.39 -3.68
N LYS A 191 -7.25 -2.17 -4.62
CA LYS A 191 -7.12 -0.88 -5.31
C LYS A 191 -8.38 -0.52 -6.10
N LYS A 192 -8.96 -1.49 -6.82
CA LYS A 192 -10.23 -1.30 -7.55
C LYS A 192 -11.39 -1.02 -6.60
N LEU A 193 -11.50 -1.76 -5.49
CA LEU A 193 -12.54 -1.55 -4.48
C LEU A 193 -12.44 -0.16 -3.83
N LYS A 194 -11.23 0.31 -3.52
CA LYS A 194 -11.00 1.69 -3.07
C LYS A 194 -11.46 2.70 -4.12
N GLY A 195 -11.14 2.48 -5.40
CA GLY A 195 -11.59 3.33 -6.50
C GLY A 195 -13.12 3.40 -6.65
N LEU A 196 -13.81 2.27 -6.50
CA LEU A 196 -15.29 2.25 -6.51
C LEU A 196 -15.88 2.95 -5.28
N ALA A 197 -15.19 2.89 -4.14
CA ALA A 197 -15.58 3.60 -2.92
C ALA A 197 -15.33 5.11 -2.96
N PHE A 198 -14.90 5.68 -4.10
CA PHE A 198 -14.61 7.11 -4.26
C PHE A 198 -15.63 7.88 -5.09
N ILE A 199 -16.63 7.20 -5.65
CA ILE A 199 -17.68 7.81 -6.46
C ILE A 199 -19.01 7.75 -5.70
N ASP A 200 -19.75 8.85 -5.67
CA ASP A 200 -21.12 8.87 -5.19
C ASP A 200 -22.05 8.25 -6.26
N ASN A 201 -22.77 7.18 -5.90
CA ASN A 201 -23.59 6.41 -6.84
C ASN A 201 -24.72 7.22 -7.48
N LEU A 202 -25.23 8.26 -6.80
CA LEU A 202 -26.36 9.04 -7.31
C LEU A 202 -25.89 10.10 -8.31
N THR A 203 -24.91 10.92 -7.95
CA THR A 203 -24.45 12.10 -8.71
C THR A 203 -23.29 11.79 -9.64
N GLN A 204 -22.63 10.64 -9.47
CA GLN A 204 -21.40 10.28 -10.17
C GLN A 204 -20.29 11.34 -10.01
N CYS A 205 -20.37 12.15 -8.96
CA CYS A 205 -19.27 12.99 -8.49
C CYS A 205 -18.35 12.14 -7.61
N TYR A 206 -17.15 12.64 -7.32
CA TYR A 206 -16.35 12.05 -6.27
C TYR A 206 -17.09 12.18 -4.93
N ASN A 207 -16.80 11.31 -3.97
CA ASN A 207 -17.32 11.49 -2.61
C ASN A 207 -16.28 12.16 -1.71
N ARG A 208 -16.72 12.53 -0.50
CA ARG A 208 -15.85 13.14 0.51
C ARG A 208 -14.55 12.36 0.81
N ALA A 209 -14.58 11.02 0.74
CA ALA A 209 -13.38 10.22 0.98
C ALA A 209 -12.31 10.42 -0.09
N LYS A 210 -12.72 10.61 -1.36
CA LYS A 210 -11.80 10.89 -2.46
C LYS A 210 -11.14 12.27 -2.35
N PHE A 211 -11.85 13.27 -1.83
CA PHE A 211 -11.26 14.58 -1.57
C PHE A 211 -10.05 14.46 -0.64
N TYR A 212 -10.22 13.80 0.50
CA TYR A 212 -9.12 13.60 1.45
C TYR A 212 -7.99 12.73 0.88
N GLU A 213 -8.31 11.73 0.05
CA GLU A 213 -7.25 10.98 -0.64
C GLU A 213 -6.44 11.88 -1.59
N ILE A 214 -7.07 12.76 -2.36
CA ILE A 214 -6.37 13.68 -3.27
C ILE A 214 -5.52 14.67 -2.49
N ILE A 215 -6.05 15.25 -1.42
CA ILE A 215 -5.33 16.29 -0.67
C ILE A 215 -4.19 15.70 0.18
N HIS A 216 -4.35 14.50 0.74
CA HIS A 216 -3.32 13.83 1.53
C HIS A 216 -2.31 13.04 0.70
N GLU A 217 -2.52 12.88 -0.61
CA GLU A 217 -1.42 12.46 -1.48
C GLU A 217 -0.33 13.54 -1.39
N ASP A 218 0.76 13.20 -0.69
CA ASP A 218 1.94 14.05 -0.42
C ASP A 218 2.44 14.79 -1.67
N SER A 219 2.17 14.23 -2.85
CA SER A 219 2.53 14.79 -4.14
C SER A 219 1.56 15.86 -4.65
N TYR A 220 0.27 15.85 -4.30
CA TYR A 220 -0.72 16.76 -4.90
C TYR A 220 -0.48 18.21 -4.45
N LEU A 221 -0.47 18.46 -3.14
CA LEU A 221 -0.19 19.80 -2.60
C LEU A 221 1.26 20.25 -2.86
N LYS A 222 2.23 19.32 -2.95
CA LYS A 222 3.65 19.65 -3.21
C LYS A 222 3.95 19.86 -4.71
N ASN A 223 3.27 19.17 -5.63
CA ASN A 223 3.48 19.28 -7.09
C ASN A 223 2.72 20.45 -7.71
N ILE A 224 1.74 21.02 -7.01
CA ILE A 224 1.13 22.29 -7.39
C ILE A 224 2.15 23.38 -7.03
N ASN A 225 3.14 23.55 -7.92
CA ASN A 225 4.32 24.43 -7.84
C ASN A 225 4.03 25.87 -7.35
N ASN A 226 3.75 26.08 -6.06
CA ASN A 226 3.26 27.34 -5.51
C ASN A 226 2.10 27.96 -6.32
N LEU A 227 1.31 27.14 -7.02
CA LEU A 227 0.17 27.62 -7.80
C LEU A 227 -1.06 27.72 -6.90
N PRO A 228 -1.94 28.71 -7.12
CA PRO A 228 -3.08 28.94 -6.25
C PRO A 228 -4.11 27.81 -6.39
N ILE A 229 -4.72 27.42 -5.27
CA ILE A 229 -5.81 26.45 -5.23
C ILE A 229 -7.03 27.15 -4.64
N CYS A 230 -8.17 27.08 -5.32
CA CYS A 230 -9.43 27.59 -4.79
C CYS A 230 -10.35 26.42 -4.42
N ILE A 231 -11.08 26.56 -3.32
CA ILE A 231 -12.13 25.63 -2.90
C ILE A 231 -13.46 26.35 -2.84
N MET A 232 -14.54 25.66 -3.22
CA MET A 232 -15.91 26.12 -3.07
C MET A 232 -16.73 25.08 -2.30
N LEU A 233 -17.47 25.52 -1.29
CA LEU A 233 -18.51 24.72 -0.64
C LEU A 233 -19.87 25.23 -1.10
N ILE A 234 -20.70 24.33 -1.57
CA ILE A 234 -21.95 24.60 -2.27
C ILE A 234 -23.06 23.84 -1.56
N ASP A 235 -24.21 24.48 -1.40
CA ASP A 235 -25.40 23.84 -0.89
C ASP A 235 -26.63 24.26 -1.71
N ILE A 236 -27.52 23.29 -1.95
CA ILE A 236 -28.76 23.53 -2.68
C ILE A 236 -29.78 24.18 -1.75
N ASP A 237 -30.19 25.39 -2.11
CA ASP A 237 -31.08 26.19 -1.29
C ASP A 237 -32.46 25.53 -1.13
N ASP A 238 -32.93 25.44 0.12
CA ASP A 238 -34.25 24.89 0.45
C ASP A 238 -34.48 23.45 -0.06
N PHE A 239 -33.43 22.64 -0.23
CA PHE A 239 -33.54 21.28 -0.75
C PHE A 239 -34.48 20.39 0.06
N LYS A 240 -34.52 20.57 1.39
CA LYS A 240 -35.52 19.90 2.24
C LYS A 240 -36.96 20.17 1.77
N LYS A 241 -37.30 21.41 1.37
CA LYS A 241 -38.65 21.74 0.84
C LYS A 241 -38.93 21.04 -0.48
N VAL A 242 -37.91 20.82 -1.31
CA VAL A 242 -38.04 20.02 -2.54
C VAL A 242 -38.41 18.58 -2.19
N ASN A 243 -37.69 17.96 -1.25
CA ASN A 243 -38.00 16.61 -0.78
C ASN A 243 -39.39 16.52 -0.14
N ASP A 244 -39.74 17.46 0.72
CA ASP A 244 -41.02 17.46 1.43
C ASP A 244 -42.21 17.63 0.47
N LYS A 245 -42.04 18.41 -0.62
CA LYS A 245 -43.12 18.71 -1.58
C LYS A 245 -43.23 17.69 -2.72
N PHE A 246 -42.10 17.20 -3.23
CA PHE A 246 -42.06 16.39 -4.46
C PHE A 246 -41.57 14.95 -4.21
N GLY A 247 -41.13 14.65 -2.99
CA GLY A 247 -40.58 13.35 -2.59
C GLY A 247 -39.11 13.18 -2.95
N HIS A 248 -38.45 12.25 -2.26
CA HIS A 248 -37.01 11.98 -2.40
C HIS A 248 -36.57 11.63 -3.82
N LYS A 249 -37.40 10.93 -4.60
CA LYS A 249 -37.05 10.62 -6.01
C LYS A 249 -36.86 11.85 -6.87
N VAL A 250 -37.62 12.92 -6.61
CA VAL A 250 -37.45 14.19 -7.32
C VAL A 250 -36.23 14.94 -6.79
N GLY A 251 -36.00 14.91 -5.47
CA GLY A 251 -34.75 15.41 -4.88
C GLY A 251 -33.50 14.77 -5.49
N ASP A 252 -33.53 13.45 -5.69
CA ASP A 252 -32.45 12.69 -6.33
C ASP A 252 -32.16 13.18 -7.76
N ILE A 253 -33.21 13.42 -8.55
CA ILE A 253 -33.08 14.00 -9.91
C ILE A 253 -32.50 15.41 -9.84
N VAL A 254 -32.94 16.23 -8.87
CA VAL A 254 -32.39 17.59 -8.68
C VAL A 254 -30.90 17.53 -8.38
N LEU A 255 -30.45 16.63 -7.49
CA LEU A 255 -29.03 16.44 -7.18
C LEU A 255 -28.22 16.05 -8.43
N GLN A 256 -28.74 15.13 -9.24
CA GLN A 256 -28.12 14.72 -10.50
C GLN A 256 -27.99 15.91 -11.46
N GLN A 257 -29.07 16.66 -11.68
CA GLN A 257 -29.08 17.80 -12.60
C GLN A 257 -28.17 18.94 -12.13
N VAL A 258 -28.15 19.26 -10.83
CA VAL A 258 -27.21 20.24 -10.26
C VAL A 258 -25.77 19.78 -10.48
N SER A 259 -25.47 18.51 -10.23
CA SER A 259 -24.12 17.97 -10.46
C SER A 259 -23.68 18.04 -11.93
N GLU A 260 -24.59 17.74 -12.87
CA GLU A 260 -24.33 17.85 -14.31
C GLU A 260 -24.17 19.31 -14.75
N CYS A 261 -24.95 20.23 -14.18
CA CYS A 261 -24.84 21.65 -14.43
C CYS A 261 -23.45 22.16 -14.02
N MET A 262 -22.99 21.82 -12.82
CA MET A 262 -21.64 22.18 -12.36
C MET A 262 -20.57 21.57 -13.27
N LYS A 263 -20.65 20.28 -13.63
CA LYS A 263 -19.69 19.61 -14.53
C LYS A 263 -19.55 20.32 -15.88
N LYS A 264 -20.64 20.83 -16.46
CA LYS A 264 -20.63 21.55 -17.75
C LYS A 264 -19.96 22.92 -17.69
N ASN A 265 -19.91 23.54 -16.51
CA ASN A 265 -19.39 24.89 -16.30
C ASN A 265 -17.98 24.89 -15.69
N LEU A 266 -17.38 23.71 -15.49
CA LEU A 266 -16.05 23.55 -14.91
C LEU A 266 -15.10 22.92 -15.93
N ARG A 267 -13.79 23.08 -15.70
CA ARG A 267 -12.73 22.53 -16.55
C ARG A 267 -12.53 21.05 -16.23
N GLU A 268 -11.94 20.30 -17.16
CA GLU A 268 -11.63 18.87 -16.93
C GLU A 268 -10.71 18.61 -15.71
N LYS A 269 -9.89 19.60 -15.33
CA LYS A 269 -8.99 19.51 -14.17
C LYS A 269 -9.68 19.81 -12.84
N ASP A 270 -10.88 20.39 -12.88
CA ASP A 270 -11.63 20.75 -11.69
C ASP A 270 -12.36 19.51 -11.18
N SER A 271 -12.39 19.33 -9.86
CA SER A 271 -12.97 18.13 -9.24
C SER A 271 -14.17 18.50 -8.38
N ILE A 272 -15.28 17.78 -8.56
CA ILE A 272 -16.50 17.95 -7.78
C ILE A 272 -16.66 16.76 -6.84
N PHE A 273 -16.93 17.05 -5.58
CA PHE A 273 -17.14 16.10 -4.50
C PHE A 273 -18.54 16.28 -3.94
N ARG A 274 -19.32 15.21 -3.78
CA ARG A 274 -20.50 15.22 -2.92
C ARG A 274 -20.03 15.20 -1.47
N TRP A 275 -20.20 16.33 -0.80
CA TRP A 275 -19.67 16.59 0.54
C TRP A 275 -20.62 16.11 1.64
N GLY A 276 -21.92 16.27 1.39
CA GLY A 276 -23.02 15.91 2.27
C GLY A 276 -24.27 15.50 1.49
N GLY A 277 -25.43 15.51 2.16
CA GLY A 277 -26.70 15.11 1.53
C GLY A 277 -27.04 15.96 0.31
N GLU A 278 -27.01 17.27 0.47
CA GLU A 278 -27.29 18.32 -0.53
C GLU A 278 -26.11 19.27 -0.78
N GLU A 279 -24.96 18.95 -0.18
CA GLU A 279 -23.74 19.76 -0.22
C GLU A 279 -22.72 19.19 -1.20
N PHE A 280 -22.05 20.08 -1.92
CA PHE A 280 -20.95 19.76 -2.83
C PHE A 280 -19.72 20.59 -2.48
N LEU A 281 -18.54 20.02 -2.67
CA LEU A 281 -17.28 20.72 -2.61
C LEU A 281 -16.62 20.68 -3.99
N ILE A 282 -16.06 21.80 -4.43
CA ILE A 282 -15.28 21.87 -5.68
C ILE A 282 -13.85 22.23 -5.34
N LEU A 283 -12.90 21.47 -5.91
CA LEU A 283 -11.48 21.75 -5.88
C LEU A 283 -11.03 22.29 -7.23
N LEU A 284 -10.47 23.49 -7.24
CA LEU A 284 -10.06 24.23 -8.42
C LEU A 284 -8.54 24.45 -8.38
N PRO A 285 -7.74 23.55 -8.99
CA PRO A 285 -6.30 23.73 -9.06
C PRO A 285 -5.95 24.86 -10.02
N ASN A 286 -4.89 25.62 -9.70
CA ASN A 286 -4.39 26.75 -10.48
C ASN A 286 -5.46 27.81 -10.73
N ILE A 287 -6.22 28.15 -9.68
CA ILE A 287 -7.25 29.19 -9.69
C ILE A 287 -7.02 30.06 -8.47
N ASN A 288 -6.81 31.35 -8.70
CA ASN A 288 -6.72 32.34 -7.63
C ASN A 288 -8.11 32.80 -7.17
N TYR A 289 -8.13 33.62 -6.13
CA TYR A 289 -9.33 34.18 -5.54
C TYR A 289 -10.24 34.93 -6.54
N GLU A 290 -9.69 35.76 -7.43
CA GLU A 290 -10.49 36.54 -8.38
C GLU A 290 -11.15 35.65 -9.44
N GLU A 291 -10.40 34.67 -9.94
CA GLU A 291 -10.92 33.67 -10.87
C GLU A 291 -11.98 32.79 -10.21
N GLY A 292 -11.74 32.36 -8.96
CA GLY A 292 -12.71 31.65 -8.14
C GLY A 292 -14.00 32.45 -7.95
N SER A 293 -13.90 33.75 -7.71
CA SER A 293 -15.06 34.64 -7.61
C SER A 293 -15.90 34.61 -8.90
N LYS A 294 -15.28 34.68 -10.08
CA LYS A 294 -15.97 34.60 -11.37
C LYS A 294 -16.65 33.25 -11.56
N ILE A 295 -15.93 32.15 -11.32
CA ILE A 295 -16.47 30.78 -11.45
C ILE A 295 -17.67 30.59 -10.51
N SER A 296 -17.58 31.06 -9.27
CA SER A 296 -18.68 30.93 -8.30
C SER A 296 -19.97 31.61 -8.77
N LYS A 297 -19.86 32.80 -9.38
CA LYS A 297 -21.01 33.52 -9.93
C LYS A 297 -21.61 32.79 -11.13
N THR A 298 -20.76 32.31 -12.03
CA THR A 298 -21.21 31.50 -13.18
C THR A 298 -21.98 30.26 -12.74
N LEU A 299 -21.51 29.56 -11.68
CA LEU A 299 -22.22 28.39 -11.16
C LEU A 299 -23.58 28.74 -10.55
N VAL A 300 -23.66 29.83 -9.78
CA VAL A 300 -24.93 30.33 -9.22
C VAL A 300 -25.92 30.65 -10.34
N GLU A 301 -25.49 31.41 -11.35
CA GLU A 301 -26.32 31.79 -12.49
C GLU A 301 -26.79 30.56 -13.28
N ALA A 302 -25.86 29.67 -13.65
CA ALA A 302 -26.17 28.48 -14.44
C ALA A 302 -27.14 27.53 -13.72
N CYS A 303 -26.99 27.34 -12.40
CA CYS A 303 -27.91 26.52 -11.63
C CYS A 303 -29.29 27.19 -11.48
N ASN A 304 -29.34 28.51 -11.29
CA ASN A 304 -30.59 29.26 -11.17
C ASN A 304 -31.40 29.31 -12.48
N GLU A 305 -30.74 29.27 -13.64
CA GLU A 305 -31.37 29.17 -14.96
C GLU A 305 -31.88 27.76 -15.29
N MET A 306 -31.35 26.74 -14.61
CA MET A 306 -31.76 25.36 -14.81
C MET A 306 -33.22 25.13 -14.39
N ILE A 307 -33.94 24.38 -15.22
CA ILE A 307 -35.30 23.94 -14.93
C ILE A 307 -35.27 22.45 -14.58
N THR A 308 -35.69 22.13 -13.35
CA THR A 308 -35.81 20.77 -12.84
C THR A 308 -37.29 20.37 -12.72
N PRO A 309 -37.62 19.09 -12.46
CA PRO A 309 -38.98 18.69 -12.12
C PRO A 309 -39.56 19.41 -10.89
N ALA A 310 -38.71 19.96 -10.01
CA ALA A 310 -39.10 20.77 -8.86
C ALA A 310 -39.21 22.28 -9.17
N GLY A 311 -38.95 22.68 -10.41
CA GLY A 311 -38.87 24.08 -10.84
C GLY A 311 -37.43 24.60 -10.89
N ARG A 312 -37.27 25.92 -10.77
CA ARG A 312 -35.95 26.55 -10.65
C ARG A 312 -35.35 26.26 -9.28
N ILE A 313 -34.06 25.97 -9.27
CA ILE A 313 -33.29 25.64 -8.08
C ILE A 313 -32.16 26.66 -7.97
N SER A 314 -31.92 27.20 -6.78
CA SER A 314 -30.76 28.05 -6.52
C SER A 314 -29.74 27.32 -5.64
N ILE A 315 -28.50 27.77 -5.73
CA ILE A 315 -27.42 27.30 -4.86
C ILE A 315 -26.79 28.49 -4.14
N SER A 316 -26.34 28.26 -2.92
CA SER A 316 -25.48 29.18 -2.19
C SER A 316 -24.05 28.62 -2.18
N ILE A 317 -23.06 29.50 -2.30
CA ILE A 317 -21.64 29.11 -2.39
C ILE A 317 -20.80 29.90 -1.39
N GLY A 318 -20.01 29.20 -0.58
CA GLY A 318 -18.82 29.76 0.06
C GLY A 318 -17.60 29.45 -0.80
N TYR A 319 -16.63 30.37 -0.93
CA TYR A 319 -15.36 30.07 -1.62
C TYR A 319 -14.15 30.72 -0.97
N GLY A 320 -12.97 30.14 -1.17
CA GLY A 320 -11.72 30.63 -0.60
C GLY A 320 -10.49 30.10 -1.35
N GLU A 321 -9.40 30.85 -1.29
CA GLU A 321 -8.10 30.45 -1.84
C GLU A 321 -7.21 29.87 -0.73
N PHE A 322 -6.50 28.80 -1.06
CA PHE A 322 -5.57 28.12 -0.18
C PHE A 322 -4.23 28.86 -0.13
N PHE A 323 -3.92 29.45 1.03
CA PHE A 323 -2.67 30.17 1.28
C PHE A 323 -1.81 29.44 2.31
N GLN A 324 -1.12 28.35 1.93
CA GLN A 324 -0.13 27.61 2.75
C GLN A 324 -0.57 27.15 4.17
N GLU A 325 -1.83 27.32 4.54
CA GLU A 325 -2.42 26.85 5.78
C GLU A 325 -2.88 25.38 5.66
N ASP A 326 -3.50 24.84 6.72
CA ASP A 326 -4.13 23.53 6.68
C ASP A 326 -5.42 23.57 5.83
N ILE A 327 -5.64 22.53 5.02
CA ILE A 327 -6.82 22.43 4.14
C ILE A 327 -8.12 22.43 4.95
N ASP A 328 -8.09 21.81 6.14
CA ASP A 328 -9.25 21.71 7.00
C ASP A 328 -9.64 23.09 7.56
N SER A 329 -8.66 23.96 7.83
CA SER A 329 -8.91 25.36 8.19
C SER A 329 -9.60 26.13 7.06
N LEU A 330 -9.14 25.96 5.81
CA LEU A 330 -9.79 26.60 4.66
C LEU A 330 -11.24 26.12 4.50
N ILE A 331 -11.51 24.82 4.68
CA ILE A 331 -12.88 24.29 4.59
C ILE A 331 -13.77 24.94 5.65
N ILE A 332 -13.28 25.14 6.87
CA ILE A 332 -14.02 25.83 7.94
C ILE A 332 -14.36 27.27 7.53
N ASP A 333 -13.43 28.00 6.93
CA ASP A 333 -13.69 29.39 6.54
C ASP A 333 -14.61 29.52 5.33
N VAL A 334 -14.51 28.58 4.39
CA VAL A 334 -15.44 28.46 3.26
C VAL A 334 -16.86 28.09 3.74
N ASP A 335 -16.99 27.25 4.77
CA ASP A 335 -18.29 26.93 5.39
C ASP A 335 -18.94 28.16 6.05
N LYS A 336 -18.16 28.97 6.78
CA LYS A 336 -18.65 30.26 7.31
C LYS A 336 -19.14 31.18 6.19
N ALA A 337 -18.42 31.22 5.08
CA ALA A 337 -18.81 32.01 3.91
C ALA A 337 -20.10 31.50 3.27
N LEU A 338 -20.28 30.19 3.16
CA LEU A 338 -21.53 29.57 2.70
C LEU A 338 -22.71 29.94 3.61
N TYR A 339 -22.51 29.86 4.92
CA TYR A 339 -23.52 30.31 5.90
C TYR A 339 -23.88 31.78 5.70
N LYS A 340 -22.89 32.65 5.45
CA LYS A 340 -23.10 34.08 5.13
C LYS A 340 -23.95 34.24 3.87
N ALA A 341 -23.67 33.51 2.79
CA ALA A 341 -24.47 33.51 1.56
C ALA A 341 -25.93 33.11 1.81
N LYS A 342 -26.17 32.06 2.61
CA LYS A 342 -27.52 31.64 3.00
C LYS A 342 -28.25 32.71 3.83
N SER A 343 -27.56 33.32 4.79
CA SER A 343 -28.14 34.35 5.67
C SER A 343 -28.50 35.65 4.93
N ARG A 344 -27.80 35.96 3.84
CA ARG A 344 -28.00 37.17 3.01
C ARG A 344 -29.07 37.00 1.93
N GLY A 345 -29.89 35.97 2.02
CA GLY A 345 -31.00 35.74 1.08
C GLY A 345 -30.74 34.68 0.02
N LYS A 346 -29.71 33.83 0.18
CA LYS A 346 -29.42 32.67 -0.68
C LYS A 346 -29.10 33.05 -2.14
N ASN A 347 -28.99 32.07 -3.04
CA ASN A 347 -28.74 32.28 -4.48
C ASN A 347 -27.56 33.23 -4.78
N GLN A 348 -26.45 33.04 -4.07
CA GLN A 348 -25.28 33.91 -4.17
C GLN A 348 -24.02 33.20 -3.71
N SER A 349 -22.88 33.78 -4.06
CA SER A 349 -21.58 33.37 -3.52
C SER A 349 -21.01 34.38 -2.53
N CYS A 350 -20.32 33.90 -1.51
CA CYS A 350 -19.60 34.71 -0.54
C CYS A 350 -18.16 34.17 -0.36
N PRO A 351 -17.16 35.06 -0.24
CA PRO A 351 -15.79 34.67 0.03
C PRO A 351 -15.50 34.42 1.52
N SER A 352 -14.50 33.60 1.81
CA SER A 352 -13.99 33.30 3.17
C SER A 352 -13.40 34.51 3.89
N ASN A 353 -12.75 35.44 3.16
CA ASN A 353 -11.90 36.49 3.76
C ASN A 353 -12.59 37.86 3.93
N TYR A 354 -13.91 37.91 4.10
CA TYR A 354 -14.65 39.19 4.18
C TYR A 354 -14.91 39.66 5.62
N ASP A 355 -13.86 39.69 6.44
CA ASP A 355 -13.79 40.44 7.71
C ASP A 355 -12.33 40.92 7.95
N THR A 356 -11.92 41.98 7.24
CA THR A 356 -10.95 42.98 7.71
C THR A 356 -11.48 44.36 7.38
#